data_AF-A0A1J3I220-F1
#
_entry.id   AF-A0A1J3I220-F1
#
_cell.length_a   1.000
_cell.length_b   1.000
_cell.length_c   1.000
_cell.angle_alpha   90.00
_cell.angle_beta   90.00
_cell.angle_gamma   90.00
#
_symmetry.space_group_name_H-M   'P 1'
#
loop_
_entity.id
_entity.type
_entity.pdbx_description
1 polymer ?
#
loop_
_entity_poly.entity_id
_entity_poly.type
_entity_poly.pdbx_seq_one_letter_code
_entity_poly.pdbx_strand_id
1 'polypeptide(L)'
;MKEVTLPEAFAKIDPSDLADFLKDSIPSSVEAIVSKLVEYFGIALSGVCVEYKYPWPDMNNLTSLIDFPFRYIPEPVYKTAADWIGKAEKKTLGNFICRSFEWTSRFAGEPEPTDPKSQLGVFAVLSMILRSRPLVLYPILPLLRPPIYHLEDEPEMIPWTVWMTAQVAQLDLCIGLHSWARNLLPLVRDKLQCNPRSMDLIMQFIQNVLSHPKARAILLPNAARKGVPRLFPIPSFEILLPLTFPASFERGNVSKRFEAVYPLLKEVALADAPGIEEMEEITRHIFAFSLKFAGEGNSVLAKEATSIAIWCLTKNVYCCNHWDIVYMDNLEASVALLQNLVDEWKDHSLKLSSSPRDTRILNLTMKNFVLKNERGLAGGGASTFLYEEADKYCKEISRRLSRGNGFLKGCGAMILVAVVTAASVVLSSSLLD
;
A
#
# COMPACT_ATOMS: atom_id res chain seq x y z
N MET A 1 38.23 -10.27 -33.01
CA MET A 1 38.08 -10.88 -31.67
C MET A 1 36.61 -11.18 -31.47
N LYS A 2 36.25 -12.38 -30.98
CA LYS A 2 34.86 -12.67 -30.60
C LYS A 2 34.55 -11.81 -29.37
N GLU A 3 33.53 -10.95 -29.44
CA GLU A 3 33.10 -10.17 -28.29
C GLU A 3 32.66 -11.12 -27.16
N VAL A 4 33.14 -10.87 -25.94
CA VAL A 4 32.77 -11.68 -24.78
C VAL A 4 31.42 -11.19 -24.28
N THR A 5 30.45 -12.08 -24.22
CA THR A 5 29.12 -11.75 -23.68
C THR A 5 29.14 -11.71 -22.15
N LEU A 6 28.20 -11.00 -21.53
CA LEU A 6 28.11 -10.92 -20.07
C LEU A 6 27.95 -12.31 -19.39
N PRO A 7 27.09 -13.24 -19.90
CA PRO A 7 27.01 -14.60 -19.36
C PRO A 7 28.32 -15.37 -19.47
N GLU A 8 29.02 -15.27 -20.62
CA GLU A 8 30.32 -15.93 -20.82
C GLU A 8 31.39 -15.39 -19.87
N ALA A 9 31.37 -14.09 -19.56
CA ALA A 9 32.31 -13.49 -18.62
C ALA A 9 32.05 -13.98 -17.18
N PHE A 10 30.80 -13.98 -16.72
CA PHE A 10 30.46 -14.48 -15.39
C PHE A 10 30.74 -15.98 -15.23
N ALA A 11 30.49 -16.79 -16.27
CA ALA A 11 30.76 -18.22 -16.24
C ALA A 11 32.26 -18.58 -16.11
N LYS A 12 33.16 -17.65 -16.44
CA LYS A 12 34.61 -17.84 -16.31
C LYS A 12 35.14 -17.52 -14.91
N ILE A 13 34.34 -16.90 -14.06
CA ILE A 13 34.76 -16.55 -12.70
C ILE A 13 34.83 -17.84 -11.88
N ASP A 14 36.02 -18.18 -11.40
CA ASP A 14 36.24 -19.28 -10.47
C ASP A 14 35.94 -18.81 -9.04
N PRO A 15 34.99 -19.44 -8.31
CA PRO A 15 34.70 -19.08 -6.92
C PRO A 15 35.92 -19.20 -5.98
N SER A 16 36.88 -20.09 -6.28
CA SER A 16 38.12 -20.22 -5.50
C SER A 16 39.07 -19.05 -5.75
N ASP A 17 39.21 -18.63 -7.00
CA ASP A 17 39.99 -17.43 -7.37
C ASP A 17 39.41 -16.16 -6.71
N LEU A 18 38.09 -16.00 -6.74
CA LEU A 18 37.42 -14.93 -5.99
C LEU A 18 37.72 -15.02 -4.49
N ALA A 19 37.62 -16.21 -3.89
CA ALA A 19 37.89 -16.38 -2.46
C ALA A 19 39.33 -16.01 -2.08
N ASP A 20 40.30 -16.41 -2.91
CA ASP A 20 41.71 -16.10 -2.71
C ASP A 20 41.99 -14.60 -2.88
N PHE A 21 41.42 -13.95 -3.89
CA PHE A 21 41.51 -12.49 -4.08
C PHE A 21 40.99 -11.69 -2.86
N LEU A 22 39.98 -12.23 -2.17
CA LEU A 22 39.41 -11.63 -0.96
C LEU A 22 40.22 -11.94 0.31
N LYS A 23 41.00 -13.02 0.33
CA LYS A 23 41.70 -13.55 1.52
C LYS A 23 42.92 -12.73 1.93
N ASP A 24 43.70 -12.23 0.98
CA ASP A 24 44.98 -11.52 1.22
C ASP A 24 44.81 -10.08 1.72
N SER A 25 43.67 -9.77 2.32
CA SER A 25 43.35 -8.42 2.71
C SER A 25 42.53 -8.40 3.97
N ILE A 26 43.23 -8.17 5.07
CA ILE A 26 42.61 -7.74 6.31
C ILE A 26 41.90 -6.41 5.98
N PRO A 27 40.55 -6.33 6.03
CA PRO A 27 39.86 -5.10 5.70
C PRO A 27 40.24 -4.05 6.75
N SER A 28 41.07 -3.08 6.37
CA SER A 28 41.44 -1.97 7.25
C SER A 28 40.27 -1.02 7.50
N SER A 29 39.21 -1.11 6.68
CA SER A 29 37.93 -0.45 6.86
C SER A 29 36.79 -1.24 6.21
N VAL A 30 35.55 -0.97 6.62
CA VAL A 30 34.34 -1.58 6.03
C VAL A 30 34.14 -1.13 4.57
N GLU A 31 34.65 0.04 4.17
CA GLU A 31 34.60 0.53 2.78
C GLU A 31 35.51 -0.28 1.84
N ALA A 32 36.58 -0.87 2.38
CA ALA A 32 37.47 -1.77 1.62
C ALA A 32 36.78 -3.07 1.19
N ILE A 33 35.76 -3.52 1.95
CA ILE A 33 35.03 -4.77 1.67
C ILE A 33 34.28 -4.68 0.33
N VAL A 34 33.53 -3.59 0.12
CA VAL A 34 32.75 -3.39 -1.11
C VAL A 34 33.66 -3.01 -2.27
N SER A 35 34.67 -2.16 -2.02
CA SER A 35 35.60 -1.70 -3.05
C SER A 35 36.36 -2.85 -3.72
N LYS A 36 36.75 -3.87 -2.94
CA LYS A 36 37.41 -5.08 -3.47
C LYS A 36 36.53 -5.92 -4.38
N LEU A 37 35.26 -6.09 -4.01
CA LEU A 37 34.33 -6.79 -4.88
C LEU A 37 34.15 -6.01 -6.19
N VAL A 38 33.99 -4.70 -6.10
CA VAL A 38 33.86 -3.85 -7.31
C VAL A 38 35.12 -3.96 -8.18
N GLU A 39 36.31 -3.96 -7.58
CA GLU A 39 37.57 -4.14 -8.29
C GLU A 39 37.66 -5.51 -8.97
N TYR A 40 37.40 -6.60 -8.25
CA TYR A 40 37.46 -7.95 -8.79
C TYR A 40 36.48 -8.15 -9.96
N PHE A 41 35.20 -7.87 -9.72
CA PHE A 41 34.18 -7.98 -10.75
C PHE A 41 34.45 -7.00 -11.89
N GLY A 42 35.13 -5.91 -11.62
CA GLY A 42 35.50 -4.98 -12.65
C GLY A 42 36.57 -5.44 -13.61
N ILE A 43 37.61 -6.07 -13.07
CA ILE A 43 38.63 -6.74 -13.86
C ILE A 43 37.99 -7.88 -14.66
N ALA A 44 37.20 -8.73 -14.01
CA ALA A 44 36.57 -9.90 -14.63
C ALA A 44 35.61 -9.53 -15.78
N LEU A 45 34.93 -8.38 -15.69
CA LEU A 45 33.92 -7.95 -16.66
C LEU A 45 34.43 -6.88 -17.64
N SER A 46 35.70 -6.49 -17.57
CA SER A 46 36.29 -5.42 -18.39
C SER A 46 36.23 -5.68 -19.90
N GLY A 47 36.20 -6.96 -20.32
CA GLY A 47 36.14 -7.38 -21.72
C GLY A 47 34.72 -7.56 -22.28
N VAL A 48 33.68 -7.27 -21.49
CA VAL A 48 32.27 -7.43 -21.92
C VAL A 48 31.83 -6.30 -22.84
N CYS A 49 31.04 -6.64 -23.86
CA CYS A 49 30.56 -5.70 -24.89
C CYS A 49 29.81 -4.46 -24.34
N VAL A 50 29.86 -3.38 -25.12
CA VAL A 50 29.29 -2.04 -24.86
C VAL A 50 27.76 -2.06 -24.71
N GLU A 51 27.07 -3.11 -25.18
CA GLU A 51 25.61 -3.25 -25.14
C GLU A 51 25.02 -3.24 -23.71
N TYR A 52 25.85 -3.43 -22.68
CA TYR A 52 25.42 -3.43 -21.27
C TYR A 52 25.78 -2.14 -20.52
N LYS A 53 26.16 -1.06 -21.23
CA LYS A 53 26.34 0.27 -20.63
C LYS A 53 25.01 0.83 -20.14
N TYR A 54 25.06 1.55 -19.03
CA TYR A 54 23.90 2.31 -18.54
C TYR A 54 23.76 3.61 -19.37
N PRO A 55 22.54 4.04 -19.70
CA PRO A 55 21.26 3.38 -19.47
C PRO A 55 21.05 2.16 -20.39
N TRP A 56 20.54 1.05 -19.83
CA TRP A 56 20.36 -0.20 -20.58
C TRP A 56 19.26 -0.06 -21.66
N PRO A 57 19.42 -0.67 -22.85
CA PRO A 57 18.48 -0.53 -23.96
C PRO A 57 17.02 -0.92 -23.63
N ASP A 58 16.83 -1.93 -22.78
CA ASP A 58 15.52 -2.47 -22.38
C ASP A 58 15.07 -2.01 -20.98
N MET A 59 15.51 -0.83 -20.53
CA MET A 59 15.12 -0.25 -19.22
C MET A 59 13.61 -0.03 -19.05
N ASN A 60 12.86 -0.06 -20.14
CA ASN A 60 11.41 0.03 -20.14
C ASN A 60 10.71 -1.32 -19.85
N ASN A 61 11.44 -2.43 -19.81
CA ASN A 61 10.89 -3.76 -19.56
C ASN A 61 11.43 -4.33 -18.24
N LEU A 62 10.56 -4.45 -17.24
CA LEU A 62 10.92 -4.99 -15.94
C LEU A 62 11.45 -6.42 -16.02
N THR A 63 10.91 -7.27 -16.89
CA THR A 63 11.40 -8.66 -17.03
C THR A 63 12.85 -8.71 -17.49
N SER A 64 13.26 -7.75 -18.32
CA SER A 64 14.67 -7.59 -18.72
C SER A 64 15.52 -7.00 -17.59
N LEU A 65 14.96 -6.26 -16.64
CA LEU A 65 15.69 -5.57 -15.58
C LEU A 65 15.80 -6.35 -14.27
N ILE A 66 14.75 -7.05 -13.88
CA ILE A 66 14.51 -7.47 -12.49
C ILE A 66 15.59 -8.38 -11.91
N ASP A 67 16.24 -9.17 -12.76
CA ASP A 67 17.35 -10.03 -12.37
C ASP A 67 18.66 -9.63 -13.05
N PHE A 68 18.73 -8.50 -13.76
CA PHE A 68 19.97 -8.06 -14.38
C PHE A 68 20.92 -7.40 -13.35
N PRO A 69 22.24 -7.61 -13.38
CA PRO A 69 22.94 -8.70 -14.05
C PRO A 69 22.93 -10.01 -13.25
N PHE A 70 22.33 -10.01 -12.05
CA PHE A 70 22.30 -11.13 -11.08
C PHE A 70 22.03 -12.52 -11.68
N ARG A 71 21.08 -12.66 -12.62
CA ARG A 71 20.72 -13.92 -13.29
C ARG A 71 21.89 -14.63 -13.97
N TYR A 72 22.94 -13.89 -14.31
CA TYR A 72 24.12 -14.42 -14.97
C TYR A 72 25.23 -14.81 -13.99
N ILE A 73 25.10 -14.45 -12.71
CA ILE A 73 26.10 -14.75 -11.68
C ILE A 73 25.95 -16.21 -11.26
N PRO A 74 26.98 -17.06 -11.40
CA PRO A 74 26.92 -18.44 -10.94
C PRO A 74 26.71 -18.52 -9.43
N GLU A 75 25.85 -19.45 -8.99
CA GLU A 75 25.53 -19.64 -7.57
C GLU A 75 26.76 -19.78 -6.66
N PRO A 76 27.83 -20.54 -7.03
CA PRO A 76 29.03 -20.61 -6.20
C PRO A 76 29.74 -19.25 -6.03
N VAL A 77 29.80 -18.46 -7.10
CA VAL A 77 30.39 -17.12 -7.10
C VAL A 77 29.56 -16.17 -6.21
N TYR A 78 28.23 -16.24 -6.35
CA TYR A 78 27.31 -15.48 -5.50
C TYR A 78 27.50 -15.82 -4.02
N LYS A 79 27.58 -17.11 -3.65
CA LYS A 79 27.79 -17.52 -2.26
C LYS A 79 29.09 -16.97 -1.67
N THR A 80 30.21 -17.11 -2.40
CA THR A 80 31.50 -16.54 -1.97
C THR A 80 31.41 -15.03 -1.76
N ALA A 81 30.79 -14.30 -2.69
CA ALA A 81 30.60 -12.86 -2.57
C ALA A 81 29.65 -12.48 -1.42
N ALA A 82 28.55 -13.22 -1.23
CA ALA A 82 27.56 -12.98 -0.18
C ALA A 82 28.15 -13.20 1.22
N ASP A 83 28.98 -14.23 1.40
CA ASP A 83 29.72 -14.47 2.65
C ASP A 83 30.68 -13.32 2.96
N TRP A 84 31.32 -12.77 1.94
CA TRP A 84 32.19 -11.60 2.08
C TRP A 84 31.41 -10.32 2.41
N ILE A 85 30.33 -10.03 1.67
CA ILE A 85 29.38 -8.93 1.96
C ILE A 85 28.87 -9.04 3.39
N GLY A 86 28.67 -10.26 3.87
CA GLY A 86 28.18 -10.54 5.21
C GLY A 86 29.08 -10.06 6.35
N LYS A 87 30.34 -9.76 6.07
CA LYS A 87 31.30 -9.18 7.03
C LYS A 87 31.16 -7.66 7.16
N ALA A 88 30.48 -6.99 6.22
CA ALA A 88 30.30 -5.54 6.25
C ALA A 88 29.17 -5.12 7.19
N GLU A 89 29.35 -3.96 7.83
CA GLU A 89 28.28 -3.31 8.58
C GLU A 89 27.15 -2.87 7.65
N LYS A 90 25.89 -3.00 8.13
CA LYS A 90 24.70 -2.54 7.40
C LYS A 90 24.80 -1.07 6.98
N LYS A 91 25.37 -0.22 7.83
CA LYS A 91 25.55 1.21 7.55
C LYS A 91 26.44 1.42 6.34
N THR A 92 27.54 0.68 6.22
CA THR A 92 28.46 0.81 5.08
C THR A 92 27.84 0.32 3.78
N LEU A 93 27.11 -0.79 3.83
CA LEU A 93 26.35 -1.27 2.67
C LEU A 93 25.29 -0.24 2.24
N GLY A 94 24.61 0.39 3.20
CA GLY A 94 23.67 1.49 2.96
C GLY A 94 24.34 2.71 2.33
N ASN A 95 25.48 3.15 2.85
CA ASN A 95 26.25 4.26 2.30
C ASN A 95 26.70 4.00 0.85
N PHE A 96 27.09 2.76 0.54
CA PHE A 96 27.43 2.37 -0.83
C PHE A 96 26.23 2.45 -1.76
N ILE A 97 25.05 1.99 -1.32
CA ILE A 97 23.80 2.14 -2.07
C ILE A 97 23.45 3.61 -2.29
N CYS A 98 23.55 4.47 -1.26
CA CYS A 98 23.36 5.91 -1.42
C CYS A 98 24.30 6.50 -2.50
N ARG A 99 25.61 6.22 -2.39
CA ARG A 99 26.61 6.68 -3.38
C ARG A 99 26.30 6.20 -4.80
N SER A 100 25.63 5.05 -4.95
CA SER A 100 25.26 4.55 -6.27
C SER A 100 24.24 5.41 -7.01
N PHE A 101 23.40 6.16 -6.28
CA PHE A 101 22.48 7.13 -6.89
C PHE A 101 23.22 8.33 -7.48
N GLU A 102 24.37 8.74 -6.94
CA GLU A 102 25.21 9.80 -7.51
C GLU A 102 25.93 9.35 -8.79
N TRP A 103 26.01 8.04 -9.02
CA TRP A 103 26.63 7.49 -10.23
C TRP A 103 25.69 7.44 -11.42
N THR A 104 24.37 7.58 -11.25
CA THR A 104 23.43 7.52 -12.37
C THR A 104 23.66 8.65 -13.37
N SER A 105 23.94 9.87 -12.90
CA SER A 105 24.30 11.01 -13.75
C SER A 105 25.67 10.82 -14.42
N ARG A 106 26.66 10.31 -13.66
CA ARG A 106 27.99 9.98 -14.21
C ARG A 106 27.93 8.94 -15.31
N PHE A 107 27.08 7.92 -15.15
CA PHE A 107 26.91 6.87 -16.15
C PHE A 107 26.06 7.32 -17.35
N ALA A 108 25.22 8.35 -17.21
CA ALA A 108 24.32 8.83 -18.26
C ALA A 108 24.96 9.78 -19.29
N GLY A 109 26.24 10.18 -19.14
CA GLY A 109 26.94 10.92 -20.22
C GLY A 109 28.05 11.91 -19.83
N GLU A 110 28.55 11.94 -18.59
CA GLU A 110 29.74 12.76 -18.28
C GLU A 110 31.02 12.09 -18.81
N PRO A 111 32.02 12.88 -19.29
CA PRO A 111 33.28 12.33 -19.79
C PRO A 111 33.97 11.50 -18.71
N GLU A 112 34.19 10.21 -19.03
CA GLU A 112 34.85 9.24 -18.17
C GLU A 112 36.18 9.82 -17.62
N PRO A 113 36.44 9.81 -16.30
CA PRO A 113 37.80 9.67 -15.83
C PRO A 113 38.35 8.40 -16.49
N THR A 114 39.63 8.42 -16.88
CA THR A 114 40.43 7.33 -17.50
C THR A 114 40.50 6.01 -16.72
N ASP A 115 39.51 5.70 -15.90
CA ASP A 115 39.40 4.53 -15.04
C ASP A 115 38.24 3.64 -15.53
N PRO A 116 38.52 2.55 -16.28
CA PRO A 116 37.53 1.56 -16.70
C PRO A 116 37.05 0.69 -15.52
N LYS A 117 36.89 1.26 -14.31
CA LYS A 117 36.25 0.63 -13.15
C LYS A 117 34.76 0.42 -13.42
N SER A 118 34.51 -0.59 -14.24
CA SER A 118 33.35 -1.45 -14.36
C SER A 118 32.03 -0.96 -13.78
N GLN A 119 31.28 -0.22 -14.59
CA GLN A 119 29.83 -0.05 -14.37
C GLN A 119 29.18 -1.42 -14.10
N LEU A 120 29.55 -2.44 -14.89
CA LEU A 120 29.07 -3.81 -14.71
C LEU A 120 29.49 -4.46 -13.39
N GLY A 121 30.71 -4.22 -12.92
CA GLY A 121 31.17 -4.72 -11.62
C GLY A 121 30.40 -4.07 -10.48
N VAL A 122 30.13 -2.76 -10.58
CA VAL A 122 29.25 -2.05 -9.63
C VAL A 122 27.84 -2.64 -9.65
N PHE A 123 27.25 -2.88 -10.83
CA PHE A 123 25.90 -3.46 -10.96
C PHE A 123 25.82 -4.88 -10.39
N ALA A 124 26.85 -5.70 -10.64
CA ALA A 124 26.97 -7.03 -10.07
C ALA A 124 27.00 -6.96 -8.54
N VAL A 125 27.89 -6.14 -7.97
CA VAL A 125 28.03 -5.98 -6.51
C VAL A 125 26.76 -5.43 -5.87
N LEU A 126 26.14 -4.39 -6.43
CA LEU A 126 24.86 -3.87 -5.95
C LEU A 126 23.77 -4.94 -5.95
N SER A 127 23.62 -5.69 -7.03
CA SER A 127 22.62 -6.75 -7.11
C SER A 127 22.86 -7.83 -6.05
N MET A 128 24.12 -8.23 -5.82
CA MET A 128 24.47 -9.20 -4.78
C MET A 128 24.23 -8.65 -3.37
N ILE A 129 24.51 -7.38 -3.10
CA ILE A 129 24.20 -6.73 -1.81
C ILE A 129 22.69 -6.74 -1.57
N LEU A 130 21.89 -6.32 -2.55
CA LEU A 130 20.43 -6.26 -2.43
C LEU A 130 19.81 -7.66 -2.27
N ARG A 131 20.39 -8.68 -2.90
CA ARG A 131 19.95 -10.08 -2.79
C ARG A 131 20.42 -10.77 -1.51
N SER A 132 21.60 -10.46 -1.00
CA SER A 132 22.11 -11.08 0.24
C SER A 132 21.65 -10.37 1.50
N ARG A 133 21.38 -9.06 1.43
CA ARG A 133 21.09 -8.20 2.59
C ARG A 133 19.93 -7.23 2.33
N PRO A 134 18.74 -7.67 1.89
CA PRO A 134 17.65 -6.79 1.39
C PRO A 134 17.25 -5.63 2.34
N LEU A 135 17.37 -5.84 3.66
CA LEU A 135 17.06 -4.82 4.68
C LEU A 135 17.97 -3.58 4.64
N VAL A 136 19.11 -3.61 3.94
CA VAL A 136 19.99 -2.43 3.80
C VAL A 136 19.33 -1.32 2.97
N LEU A 137 18.35 -1.65 2.13
CA LEU A 137 17.62 -0.67 1.34
C LEU A 137 16.62 0.14 2.17
N TYR A 138 16.05 -0.47 3.22
CA TYR A 138 15.01 0.15 4.05
C TYR A 138 15.36 1.55 4.61
N PRO A 139 16.54 1.78 5.24
CA PRO A 139 16.92 3.11 5.72
C PRO A 139 17.19 4.13 4.60
N ILE A 140 17.35 3.68 3.35
CA ILE A 140 17.61 4.52 2.18
C ILE A 140 16.31 5.03 1.57
N LEU A 141 15.21 4.26 1.70
CA LEU A 141 13.91 4.61 1.10
C LEU A 141 13.43 6.02 1.42
N PRO A 142 13.56 6.54 2.66
CA PRO A 142 13.14 7.92 2.96
C PRO A 142 14.05 8.97 2.33
N LEU A 143 15.31 8.64 2.01
CA LEU A 143 16.27 9.56 1.41
C LEU A 143 15.93 9.84 -0.06
N LEU A 144 15.17 8.96 -0.73
CA LEU A 144 14.71 9.10 -2.12
C LEU A 144 13.73 10.26 -2.33
N ARG A 145 13.48 11.05 -1.30
CA ARG A 145 12.55 12.17 -1.26
C ARG A 145 13.28 13.39 -0.69
N PRO A 146 12.71 14.60 -0.84
CA PRO A 146 13.30 15.80 -0.27
C PRO A 146 13.58 15.64 1.24
N PRO A 147 14.71 16.19 1.73
CA PRO A 147 15.60 17.13 1.04
C PRO A 147 16.83 16.50 0.36
N ILE A 148 16.96 15.16 0.32
CA ILE A 148 18.23 14.52 -0.09
C ILE A 148 18.22 14.21 -1.57
N TYR A 149 17.41 13.24 -1.98
CA TYR A 149 17.23 12.91 -3.39
C TYR A 149 15.86 13.42 -3.82
N HIS A 150 15.83 14.18 -4.89
CA HIS A 150 14.63 14.76 -5.46
C HIS A 150 14.11 13.86 -6.58
N LEU A 151 13.64 12.65 -6.25
CA LEU A 151 13.24 11.66 -7.27
C LEU A 151 12.16 12.20 -8.23
N GLU A 152 11.32 13.12 -7.76
CA GLU A 152 10.36 13.85 -8.59
C GLU A 152 10.96 14.78 -9.66
N ASP A 153 12.18 15.25 -9.45
CA ASP A 153 12.89 16.20 -10.32
C ASP A 153 13.98 15.51 -11.16
N GLU A 154 14.25 14.22 -10.89
CA GLU A 154 15.35 13.44 -11.50
C GLU A 154 14.81 12.17 -12.20
N PRO A 155 14.19 12.28 -13.40
CA PRO A 155 13.57 11.15 -14.10
C PRO A 155 14.51 9.97 -14.38
N GLU A 156 15.80 10.22 -14.58
CA GLU A 156 16.86 9.22 -14.77
C GLU A 156 17.05 8.29 -13.56
N MET A 157 16.68 8.74 -12.34
CA MET A 157 16.79 7.93 -11.14
C MET A 157 15.62 6.95 -10.99
N ILE A 158 14.54 7.12 -11.75
CA ILE A 158 13.35 6.27 -11.62
C ILE A 158 13.62 4.84 -12.08
N PRO A 159 14.15 4.57 -13.30
CA PRO A 159 14.49 3.21 -13.70
C PRO A 159 15.50 2.54 -12.75
N TRP A 160 16.46 3.32 -12.26
CA TRP A 160 17.45 2.87 -11.28
C TRP A 160 16.81 2.46 -9.95
N THR A 161 15.89 3.27 -9.43
CA THR A 161 15.12 2.99 -8.22
C THR A 161 14.25 1.75 -8.40
N VAL A 162 13.55 1.64 -9.53
CA VAL A 162 12.75 0.44 -9.85
C VAL A 162 13.65 -0.80 -9.90
N TRP A 163 14.81 -0.73 -10.54
CA TRP A 163 15.75 -1.85 -10.61
C TRP A 163 16.20 -2.32 -9.22
N MET A 164 16.69 -1.43 -8.36
CA MET A 164 17.14 -1.82 -7.02
C MET A 164 16.02 -2.39 -6.14
N THR A 165 14.84 -1.77 -6.20
CA THR A 165 13.69 -2.22 -5.42
C THR A 165 13.14 -3.55 -5.94
N ALA A 166 13.24 -3.79 -7.25
CA ALA A 166 12.89 -5.06 -7.87
C ALA A 166 13.89 -6.18 -7.49
N GLN A 167 15.19 -5.90 -7.35
CA GLN A 167 16.16 -6.86 -6.79
C GLN A 167 15.76 -7.32 -5.39
N VAL A 168 15.32 -6.39 -4.54
CA VAL A 168 14.87 -6.70 -3.18
C VAL A 168 13.53 -7.43 -3.16
N ALA A 169 12.58 -7.02 -4.01
CA ALA A 169 11.24 -7.58 -4.07
C ALA A 169 11.22 -9.07 -4.45
N GLN A 170 12.27 -9.55 -5.12
CA GLN A 170 12.45 -10.97 -5.42
C GLN A 170 12.63 -11.85 -4.17
N LEU A 171 12.98 -11.25 -3.03
CA LEU A 171 13.17 -11.94 -1.76
C LEU A 171 12.20 -11.46 -0.69
N ASP A 172 11.88 -10.16 -0.69
CA ASP A 172 11.00 -9.52 0.28
C ASP A 172 9.96 -8.64 -0.41
N LEU A 173 8.79 -9.22 -0.67
CA LEU A 173 7.64 -8.52 -1.26
C LEU A 173 7.18 -7.33 -0.40
N CYS A 174 7.40 -7.36 0.92
CA CYS A 174 6.99 -6.27 1.80
C CYS A 174 7.85 -5.03 1.54
N ILE A 175 9.17 -5.18 1.45
CA ILE A 175 10.05 -4.05 1.12
C ILE A 175 9.76 -3.53 -0.30
N GLY A 176 9.51 -4.45 -1.25
CA GLY A 176 9.11 -4.09 -2.61
C GLY A 176 7.85 -3.23 -2.65
N LEU A 177 6.77 -3.68 -2.00
CA LEU A 177 5.52 -2.93 -1.91
C LEU A 177 5.68 -1.61 -1.17
N HIS A 178 6.36 -1.61 -0.02
CA HIS A 178 6.57 -0.39 0.78
C HIS A 178 7.31 0.67 -0.02
N SER A 179 8.39 0.27 -0.70
CA SER A 179 9.17 1.19 -1.53
C SER A 179 8.34 1.75 -2.68
N TRP A 180 7.60 0.91 -3.40
CA TRP A 180 6.74 1.35 -4.49
C TRP A 180 5.69 2.34 -4.01
N ALA A 181 4.95 2.02 -2.94
CA ALA A 181 3.88 2.85 -2.43
C ALA A 181 4.40 4.21 -1.92
N ARG A 182 5.56 4.21 -1.25
CA ARG A 182 6.13 5.41 -0.63
C ARG A 182 6.83 6.35 -1.61
N ASN A 183 7.58 5.78 -2.57
CA ASN A 183 8.50 6.56 -3.40
C ASN A 183 8.08 6.66 -4.87
N LEU A 184 7.46 5.62 -5.43
CA LEU A 184 7.15 5.57 -6.87
C LEU A 184 5.71 5.98 -7.19
N LEU A 185 4.73 5.47 -6.44
CA LEU A 185 3.31 5.78 -6.64
C LEU A 185 3.02 7.30 -6.64
N PRO A 186 3.59 8.11 -5.74
CA PRO A 186 3.29 9.54 -5.73
C PRO A 186 3.77 10.30 -6.96
N LEU A 187 4.71 9.73 -7.74
CA LEU A 187 5.21 10.34 -8.97
C LEU A 187 4.20 10.21 -10.12
N VAL A 188 3.34 9.17 -10.08
CA VAL A 188 2.45 8.81 -11.18
C VAL A 188 1.36 9.86 -11.42
N ARG A 189 0.86 10.53 -10.37
CA ARG A 189 -0.30 11.43 -10.46
C ARG A 189 0.00 12.74 -11.20
N ASP A 190 1.01 13.48 -10.73
CA ASP A 190 1.19 14.88 -11.12
C ASP A 190 2.45 15.13 -11.95
N LYS A 191 3.43 14.22 -11.91
CA LYS A 191 4.79 14.47 -12.44
C LYS A 191 5.14 13.64 -13.68
N LEU A 192 4.61 12.42 -13.77
CA LEU A 192 4.93 11.51 -14.88
C LEU A 192 3.95 11.56 -16.06
N GLN A 193 3.03 12.53 -16.10
CA GLN A 193 2.14 12.72 -17.26
C GLN A 193 2.92 12.87 -18.58
N CYS A 194 4.12 13.45 -18.54
CA CYS A 194 5.02 13.59 -19.69
C CYS A 194 6.10 12.50 -19.80
N ASN A 195 6.09 11.47 -18.93
CA ASN A 195 7.06 10.36 -18.96
C ASN A 195 6.36 8.99 -18.92
N PRO A 196 5.75 8.57 -20.05
CA PRO A 196 4.98 7.33 -20.12
C PRO A 196 5.85 6.08 -19.91
N ARG A 197 7.16 6.15 -20.21
CA ARG A 197 8.09 5.02 -20.03
C ARG A 197 8.32 4.72 -18.55
N SER A 198 8.63 5.74 -17.75
CA SER A 198 8.82 5.57 -16.30
C SER A 198 7.51 5.14 -15.62
N MET A 199 6.37 5.70 -16.03
CA MET A 199 5.07 5.28 -15.52
C MET A 199 4.78 3.81 -15.83
N ASP A 200 5.03 3.37 -17.07
CA ASP A 200 4.84 1.99 -17.48
C ASP A 200 5.70 1.03 -16.66
N LEU A 201 6.98 1.38 -16.43
CA LEU A 201 7.91 0.61 -15.63
C LEU A 201 7.51 0.53 -14.15
N ILE A 202 7.08 1.64 -13.54
CA ILE A 202 6.53 1.68 -12.17
C ILE A 202 5.32 0.74 -12.06
N MET A 203 4.46 0.71 -13.10
CA MET A 203 3.30 -0.16 -13.13
C MET A 203 3.67 -1.63 -13.34
N GLN A 204 4.65 -1.93 -14.18
CA GLN A 204 5.16 -3.30 -14.33
C GLN A 204 5.69 -3.82 -13.00
N PHE A 205 6.39 -2.97 -12.23
CA PHE A 205 6.95 -3.35 -10.94
C PHE A 205 5.89 -3.81 -9.94
N ILE A 206 4.85 -3.00 -9.69
CA ILE A 206 3.81 -3.39 -8.76
C ILE A 206 3.02 -4.61 -9.24
N GLN A 207 2.78 -4.72 -10.55
CA GLN A 207 2.14 -5.89 -11.13
C GLN A 207 2.97 -7.15 -10.87
N ASN A 208 4.29 -7.09 -11.00
CA ASN A 208 5.17 -8.22 -10.69
C ASN A 208 5.11 -8.60 -9.20
N VAL A 209 5.18 -7.62 -8.28
CA VAL A 209 5.09 -7.87 -6.83
C VAL A 209 3.77 -8.56 -6.47
N LEU A 210 2.65 -8.10 -7.01
CA LEU A 210 1.33 -8.60 -6.66
C LEU A 210 0.94 -9.88 -7.42
N SER A 211 1.55 -10.14 -8.58
CA SER A 211 1.37 -11.39 -9.34
C SER A 211 2.10 -12.58 -8.69
N HIS A 212 2.97 -12.34 -7.70
CA HIS A 212 3.62 -13.43 -6.98
C HIS A 212 2.56 -14.35 -6.33
N PRO A 213 2.61 -15.68 -6.51
CA PRO A 213 1.54 -16.59 -6.06
C PRO A 213 1.22 -16.53 -4.56
N LYS A 214 2.21 -16.14 -3.75
CA LYS A 214 2.08 -15.98 -2.29
C LYS A 214 1.91 -14.52 -1.85
N ALA A 215 1.74 -13.56 -2.77
CA ALA A 215 1.69 -12.13 -2.46
C ALA A 215 0.67 -11.84 -1.35
N ARG A 216 -0.58 -12.25 -1.53
CA ARG A 216 -1.63 -12.03 -0.52
C ARG A 216 -1.30 -12.66 0.85
N ALA A 217 -0.79 -13.88 0.85
CA ALA A 217 -0.42 -14.61 2.07
C ALA A 217 0.79 -14.01 2.80
N ILE A 218 1.65 -13.28 2.10
CA ILE A 218 2.82 -12.60 2.68
C ILE A 218 2.48 -11.17 3.12
N LEU A 219 1.79 -10.41 2.27
CA LEU A 219 1.57 -8.98 2.47
C LEU A 219 0.53 -8.70 3.56
N LEU A 220 -0.59 -9.42 3.60
CA LEU A 220 -1.66 -9.15 4.57
C LEU A 220 -1.23 -9.36 6.03
N PRO A 221 -0.56 -10.47 6.41
CA PRO A 221 -0.10 -10.64 7.79
C PRO A 221 0.96 -9.61 8.22
N ASN A 222 1.65 -9.00 7.26
CA ASN A 222 2.68 -8.00 7.49
C ASN A 222 2.21 -6.56 7.25
N ALA A 223 0.91 -6.36 6.96
CA ALA A 223 0.37 -5.08 6.55
C ALA A 223 0.49 -4.00 7.65
N ALA A 224 0.25 -4.38 8.90
CA ALA A 224 0.40 -3.52 10.07
C ALA A 224 0.97 -4.31 11.24
N ARG A 225 2.07 -3.83 11.85
CA ARG A 225 2.76 -4.49 12.97
C ARG A 225 3.18 -3.45 14.00
N LYS A 226 3.10 -3.79 15.28
CA LYS A 226 3.43 -2.88 16.37
C LYS A 226 4.88 -2.40 16.25
N GLY A 227 5.08 -1.08 16.27
CA GLY A 227 6.41 -0.46 16.20
C GLY A 227 7.06 -0.46 14.82
N VAL A 228 6.35 -0.87 13.77
CA VAL A 228 6.83 -0.83 12.38
C VAL A 228 5.85 0.03 11.56
N PRO A 229 6.34 0.94 10.70
CA PRO A 229 5.46 1.66 9.78
C PRO A 229 4.56 0.72 8.98
N ARG A 230 3.31 1.14 8.76
CA ARG A 230 2.36 0.42 7.91
C ARG A 230 2.97 0.14 6.54
N LEU A 231 2.75 -1.07 6.06
CA LEU A 231 3.30 -1.56 4.80
C LEU A 231 2.88 -0.66 3.63
N PHE A 232 1.59 -0.30 3.56
CA PHE A 232 1.04 0.63 2.59
C PHE A 232 0.65 1.95 3.28
N PRO A 233 1.39 3.05 3.07
CA PRO A 233 1.12 4.32 3.74
C PRO A 233 -0.27 4.90 3.40
N ILE A 234 -0.94 5.52 4.38
CA ILE A 234 -2.27 6.13 4.17
C ILE A 234 -2.24 7.26 3.11
N PRO A 235 -1.24 8.16 3.07
CA PRO A 235 -1.16 9.15 1.99
C PRO A 235 -1.04 8.52 0.58
N SER A 236 -0.36 7.37 0.48
CA SER A 236 -0.28 6.61 -0.77
C SER A 236 -1.63 6.01 -1.16
N PHE A 237 -2.47 5.66 -0.17
CA PHE A 237 -3.82 5.13 -0.42
C PHE A 237 -4.78 6.22 -0.92
N GLU A 238 -4.66 7.44 -0.38
CA GLU A 238 -5.37 8.62 -0.90
C GLU A 238 -5.01 8.89 -2.38
N ILE A 239 -3.73 8.74 -2.76
CA ILE A 239 -3.28 8.88 -4.15
C ILE A 239 -3.80 7.76 -5.06
N LEU A 240 -3.88 6.53 -4.54
CA LEU A 240 -4.28 5.35 -5.32
C LEU A 240 -5.72 5.44 -5.84
N LEU A 241 -6.64 6.03 -5.07
CA LEU A 241 -8.06 6.10 -5.41
C LEU A 241 -8.34 6.82 -6.75
N PRO A 242 -7.94 8.09 -6.94
CA PRO A 242 -8.17 8.80 -8.20
C PRO A 242 -7.38 8.20 -9.38
N LEU A 243 -6.25 7.52 -9.13
CA LEU A 243 -5.52 6.78 -10.18
C LEU A 243 -6.26 5.52 -10.64
N THR A 244 -6.98 4.87 -9.73
CA THR A 244 -7.76 3.66 -10.01
C THR A 244 -9.09 4.02 -10.68
N PHE A 245 -9.75 5.06 -10.18
CA PHE A 245 -11.06 5.50 -10.63
C PHE A 245 -10.99 6.95 -11.14
N PRO A 246 -10.27 7.23 -12.26
CA PRO A 246 -10.21 8.56 -12.82
C PRO A 246 -11.53 8.92 -13.52
N ALA A 247 -11.70 10.19 -13.87
CA ALA A 247 -12.89 10.64 -14.60
C ALA A 247 -13.07 9.87 -15.91
N SER A 248 -14.31 9.76 -16.40
CA SER A 248 -14.63 8.92 -17.57
C SER A 248 -13.81 9.28 -18.82
N PHE A 249 -13.47 10.56 -19.01
CA PHE A 249 -12.65 11.05 -20.13
C PHE A 249 -11.14 10.81 -19.95
N GLU A 250 -10.68 10.55 -18.74
CA GLU A 250 -9.27 10.25 -18.39
C GLU A 250 -9.00 8.74 -18.35
N ARG A 251 -10.07 7.94 -18.40
CA ARG A 251 -10.00 6.48 -18.34
C ARG A 251 -9.22 5.94 -19.55
N GLY A 252 -8.20 5.13 -19.26
CA GLY A 252 -7.28 4.59 -20.27
C GLY A 252 -6.69 3.25 -19.87
N ASN A 253 -5.62 2.84 -20.55
CA ASN A 253 -4.95 1.56 -20.22
C ASN A 253 -4.28 1.58 -18.85
N VAL A 254 -3.78 2.74 -18.39
CA VAL A 254 -3.14 2.89 -17.08
C VAL A 254 -4.14 2.66 -15.95
N SER A 255 -5.34 3.24 -16.04
CA SER A 255 -6.39 3.05 -15.02
C SER A 255 -6.84 1.59 -14.93
N LYS A 256 -6.96 0.87 -16.06
CA LYS A 256 -7.25 -0.57 -16.06
C LYS A 256 -6.18 -1.39 -15.32
N ARG A 257 -4.91 -0.99 -15.43
CA ARG A 257 -3.81 -1.66 -14.69
C ARG A 257 -3.90 -1.38 -13.20
N PHE A 258 -4.28 -0.17 -12.80
CA PHE A 258 -4.58 0.15 -11.40
C PHE A 258 -5.78 -0.64 -10.87
N GLU A 259 -6.89 -0.72 -11.61
CA GLU A 259 -8.06 -1.53 -11.24
C GLU A 259 -7.70 -3.00 -10.99
N ALA A 260 -6.77 -3.56 -11.76
CA ALA A 260 -6.33 -4.95 -11.58
C ALA A 260 -5.55 -5.18 -10.27
N VAL A 261 -4.74 -4.21 -9.83
CA VAL A 261 -3.94 -4.33 -8.60
C VAL A 261 -4.66 -3.82 -7.35
N TYR A 262 -5.67 -2.97 -7.54
CA TYR A 262 -6.39 -2.25 -6.49
C TYR A 262 -6.95 -3.14 -5.36
N PRO A 263 -7.62 -4.29 -5.64
CA PRO A 263 -8.26 -5.06 -4.58
C PRO A 263 -7.29 -5.49 -3.47
N LEU A 264 -6.11 -6.01 -3.84
CA LEU A 264 -5.11 -6.43 -2.85
C LEU A 264 -4.47 -5.23 -2.15
N LEU A 265 -4.22 -4.13 -2.87
CA LEU A 265 -3.68 -2.91 -2.27
C LEU A 265 -4.65 -2.29 -1.25
N LYS A 266 -5.95 -2.28 -1.55
CA LYS A 266 -7.01 -1.86 -0.63
C LYS A 266 -7.02 -2.72 0.63
N GLU A 267 -6.96 -4.05 0.49
CA GLU A 267 -6.92 -4.95 1.66
C GLU A 267 -5.68 -4.68 2.55
N VAL A 268 -4.51 -4.47 1.95
CA VAL A 268 -3.28 -4.16 2.71
C VAL A 268 -3.37 -2.78 3.37
N ALA A 269 -3.88 -1.76 2.67
CA ALA A 269 -4.04 -0.41 3.21
C ALA A 269 -5.02 -0.37 4.40
N LEU A 270 -6.13 -1.10 4.29
CA LEU A 270 -7.21 -1.16 5.29
C LEU A 270 -7.01 -2.25 6.36
N ALA A 271 -5.84 -2.90 6.41
CA ALA A 271 -5.57 -3.91 7.44
C ALA A 271 -5.64 -3.31 8.86
N ASP A 272 -6.16 -4.07 9.81
CA ASP A 272 -6.33 -3.60 11.19
C ASP A 272 -4.99 -3.20 11.82
N ALA A 273 -4.97 -2.04 12.48
CA ALA A 273 -3.81 -1.58 13.22
C ALA A 273 -3.65 -2.40 14.52
N PRO A 274 -2.41 -2.58 15.03
CA PRO A 274 -2.16 -3.36 16.24
C PRO A 274 -2.68 -2.69 17.53
N GLY A 275 -3.04 -1.40 17.49
CA GLY A 275 -3.53 -0.64 18.64
C GLY A 275 -4.76 0.20 18.32
N ILE A 276 -5.60 0.43 19.32
CA ILE A 276 -6.86 1.18 19.18
C ILE A 276 -6.58 2.64 18.81
N GLU A 277 -5.63 3.31 19.48
CA GLU A 277 -5.27 4.71 19.18
C GLU A 277 -4.78 4.90 17.74
N GLU A 278 -3.91 4.01 17.27
CA GLU A 278 -3.43 4.02 15.88
C GLU A 278 -4.59 3.77 14.90
N MET A 279 -5.51 2.85 15.23
CA MET A 279 -6.69 2.59 14.42
C MET A 279 -7.62 3.80 14.35
N GLU A 280 -7.81 4.51 15.46
CA GLU A 280 -8.60 5.73 15.53
C GLU A 280 -8.00 6.83 14.65
N GLU A 281 -6.70 7.03 14.71
CA GLU A 281 -6.00 8.00 13.86
C GLU A 281 -6.12 7.65 12.38
N ILE A 282 -5.87 6.38 12.02
CA ILE A 282 -5.92 5.91 10.63
C ILE A 282 -7.33 6.06 10.05
N THR A 283 -8.34 5.57 10.76
CA THR A 283 -9.73 5.66 10.32
C THR A 283 -10.21 7.11 10.18
N ARG A 284 -9.76 8.03 11.05
CA ARG A 284 -10.07 9.46 10.92
C ARG A 284 -9.46 10.06 9.65
N HIS A 285 -8.19 9.76 9.35
CA HIS A 285 -7.55 10.24 8.12
C HIS A 285 -8.19 9.64 6.87
N ILE A 286 -8.47 8.32 6.86
CA ILE A 286 -9.12 7.64 5.74
C ILE A 286 -10.53 8.19 5.50
N PHE A 287 -11.30 8.38 6.57
CA PHE A 287 -12.65 8.93 6.49
C PHE A 287 -12.64 10.33 5.86
N ALA A 288 -11.69 11.19 6.25
CA ALA A 288 -11.60 12.56 5.75
C ALA A 288 -11.43 12.62 4.22
N PHE A 289 -10.43 11.93 3.65
CA PHE A 289 -10.27 11.94 2.19
C PHE A 289 -11.36 11.13 1.48
N SER A 290 -11.92 10.09 2.11
CA SER A 290 -12.99 9.30 1.50
C SER A 290 -14.27 10.12 1.38
N LEU A 291 -14.59 10.94 2.38
CA LEU A 291 -15.72 11.87 2.30
C LEU A 291 -15.48 12.92 1.22
N LYS A 292 -14.26 13.46 1.11
CA LYS A 292 -13.89 14.38 0.03
C LYS A 292 -14.12 13.73 -1.35
N PHE A 293 -13.60 12.53 -1.59
CA PHE A 293 -13.77 11.82 -2.87
C PHE A 293 -15.21 11.40 -3.14
N ALA A 294 -16.03 11.18 -2.11
CA ALA A 294 -17.46 10.90 -2.27
C ALA A 294 -18.25 12.09 -2.84
N GLY A 295 -17.75 13.32 -2.67
CA GLY A 295 -18.33 14.53 -3.27
C GLY A 295 -17.78 14.89 -4.64
N GLU A 296 -16.84 14.12 -5.17
CA GLU A 296 -16.30 14.38 -6.51
C GLU A 296 -17.26 13.85 -7.58
N GLY A 297 -17.43 14.58 -8.68
CA GLY A 297 -18.40 14.28 -9.76
C GLY A 297 -18.15 12.98 -10.55
N ASN A 298 -17.24 12.12 -10.10
CA ASN A 298 -17.00 10.80 -10.66
C ASN A 298 -17.78 9.74 -9.87
N SER A 299 -18.86 9.22 -10.43
CA SER A 299 -19.75 8.28 -9.75
C SER A 299 -19.08 6.96 -9.31
N VAL A 300 -18.06 6.48 -10.03
CA VAL A 300 -17.36 5.24 -9.68
C VAL A 300 -16.44 5.47 -8.48
N LEU A 301 -15.65 6.55 -8.51
CA LEU A 301 -14.80 6.95 -7.39
C LEU A 301 -15.65 7.27 -6.16
N ALA A 302 -16.74 8.02 -6.34
CA ALA A 302 -17.63 8.41 -5.26
C ALA A 302 -18.22 7.18 -4.56
N LYS A 303 -18.71 6.20 -5.32
CA LYS A 303 -19.25 4.95 -4.77
C LYS A 303 -18.20 4.18 -3.95
N GLU A 304 -16.99 4.05 -4.47
CA GLU A 304 -15.90 3.37 -3.75
C GLU A 304 -15.50 4.14 -2.49
N ALA A 305 -15.37 5.46 -2.58
CA ALA A 305 -15.03 6.33 -1.47
C ALA A 305 -16.10 6.30 -0.36
N THR A 306 -17.38 6.32 -0.72
CA THR A 306 -18.46 6.13 0.25
C THR A 306 -18.36 4.77 0.95
N SER A 307 -18.06 3.70 0.22
CA SER A 307 -17.88 2.37 0.81
C SER A 307 -16.73 2.34 1.82
N ILE A 308 -15.63 3.06 1.54
CA ILE A 308 -14.49 3.20 2.46
C ILE A 308 -14.87 4.08 3.67
N ALA A 309 -15.62 5.16 3.47
CA ALA A 309 -16.12 6.00 4.57
C ALA A 309 -17.03 5.23 5.53
N ILE A 310 -17.90 4.35 5.00
CA ILE A 310 -18.70 3.43 5.80
C ILE A 310 -17.80 2.45 6.56
N TRP A 311 -16.79 1.87 5.90
CA TRP A 311 -15.81 1.02 6.58
C TRP A 311 -15.18 1.75 7.78
N CYS A 312 -14.77 3.02 7.61
CA CYS A 312 -14.24 3.82 8.72
C CYS A 312 -15.25 3.97 9.87
N LEU A 313 -16.51 4.32 9.57
CA LEU A 313 -17.57 4.46 10.59
C LEU A 313 -17.83 3.15 11.35
N THR A 314 -17.79 2.00 10.65
CA THR A 314 -17.96 0.68 11.28
C THR A 314 -16.78 0.25 12.13
N LYS A 315 -15.58 0.75 11.84
CA LYS A 315 -14.35 0.47 12.60
C LYS A 315 -14.15 1.45 13.76
N ASN A 316 -14.57 2.69 13.57
CA ASN A 316 -14.40 3.78 14.52
C ASN A 316 -15.55 4.78 14.37
N VAL A 317 -16.52 4.70 15.27
CA VAL A 317 -17.66 5.62 15.28
C VAL A 317 -17.25 7.08 15.52
N TYR A 318 -16.07 7.35 16.08
CA TYR A 318 -15.56 8.71 16.29
C TYR A 318 -15.24 9.46 15.00
N CYS A 319 -15.20 8.77 13.85
CA CYS A 319 -15.25 9.44 12.54
C CYS A 319 -16.46 10.38 12.42
N CYS A 320 -17.56 10.10 13.13
CA CYS A 320 -18.72 11.00 13.22
C CYS A 320 -18.38 12.40 13.76
N ASN A 321 -17.37 12.54 14.63
CA ASN A 321 -16.96 13.85 15.15
C ASN A 321 -16.37 14.72 14.02
N HIS A 322 -15.51 14.13 13.19
CA HIS A 322 -14.97 14.83 12.03
C HIS A 322 -16.08 15.10 11.00
N TRP A 323 -16.93 14.11 10.74
CA TRP A 323 -18.08 14.27 9.85
C TRP A 323 -18.96 15.43 10.30
N ASP A 324 -19.22 15.57 11.60
CA ASP A 324 -20.03 16.66 12.14
C ASP A 324 -19.45 18.04 11.84
N ILE A 325 -18.13 18.18 11.96
CA ILE A 325 -17.41 19.43 11.68
C ILE A 325 -17.52 19.82 10.21
N VAL A 326 -17.30 18.86 9.30
CA VAL A 326 -17.20 19.14 7.85
C VAL A 326 -18.50 18.96 7.08
N TYR A 327 -19.59 18.59 7.76
CA TYR A 327 -20.88 18.21 7.16
C TYR A 327 -21.45 19.27 6.22
N MET A 328 -21.50 20.53 6.68
CA MET A 328 -22.10 21.62 5.90
C MET A 328 -21.26 21.97 4.66
N ASP A 329 -19.95 21.84 4.75
CA ASP A 329 -19.02 22.10 3.65
C ASP A 329 -18.99 20.97 2.61
N ASN A 330 -19.49 19.78 2.98
CA ASN A 330 -19.47 18.57 2.17
C ASN A 330 -20.87 17.92 2.11
N LEU A 331 -21.91 18.74 1.91
CA LEU A 331 -23.30 18.29 2.00
C LEU A 331 -23.62 17.22 0.95
N GLU A 332 -23.20 17.41 -0.31
CA GLU A 332 -23.43 16.45 -1.39
C GLU A 332 -22.79 15.09 -1.10
N ALA A 333 -21.52 15.09 -0.69
CA ALA A 333 -20.82 13.88 -0.25
C ALA A 333 -21.52 13.20 0.95
N SER A 334 -22.02 14.02 1.88
CA SER A 334 -22.74 13.54 3.05
C SER A 334 -24.09 12.92 2.70
N VAL A 335 -24.82 13.48 1.74
CA VAL A 335 -26.06 12.90 1.20
C VAL A 335 -25.77 11.52 0.62
N ALA A 336 -24.75 11.39 -0.23
CA ALA A 336 -24.36 10.10 -0.83
C ALA A 336 -23.98 9.07 0.25
N LEU A 337 -23.22 9.49 1.27
CA LEU A 337 -22.86 8.61 2.40
C LEU A 337 -24.07 8.19 3.23
N LEU A 338 -24.96 9.12 3.55
CA LEU A 338 -26.20 8.83 4.29
C LEU A 338 -27.12 7.89 3.50
N GLN A 339 -27.25 8.11 2.20
CA GLN A 339 -28.02 7.25 1.30
C GLN A 339 -27.47 5.82 1.33
N ASN A 340 -26.17 5.64 1.09
CA ASN A 340 -25.58 4.30 1.09
C ASN A 340 -25.67 3.62 2.47
N LEU A 341 -25.56 4.37 3.57
CA LEU A 341 -25.81 3.83 4.91
C LEU A 341 -27.25 3.33 5.08
N VAL A 342 -28.24 4.00 4.47
CA VAL A 342 -29.65 3.59 4.48
C VAL A 342 -29.86 2.37 3.57
N ASP A 343 -29.29 2.36 2.39
CA ASP A 343 -29.48 1.30 1.40
C ASP A 343 -28.81 -0.01 1.85
N GLU A 344 -27.58 0.07 2.37
CA GLU A 344 -26.76 -1.07 2.83
C GLU A 344 -26.87 -1.30 4.35
N TRP A 345 -27.90 -0.74 5.00
CA TRP A 345 -28.01 -0.78 6.47
C TRP A 345 -27.89 -2.17 7.07
N LYS A 346 -28.45 -3.19 6.41
CA LYS A 346 -28.42 -4.57 6.91
C LYS A 346 -26.98 -5.09 7.04
N ASP A 347 -26.08 -4.65 6.16
CA ASP A 347 -24.70 -5.12 6.10
C ASP A 347 -23.82 -4.48 7.18
N HIS A 348 -24.16 -3.24 7.57
CA HIS A 348 -23.34 -2.43 8.48
C HIS A 348 -23.93 -2.27 9.89
N SER A 349 -25.24 -2.47 10.05
CA SER A 349 -25.96 -2.16 11.30
C SER A 349 -25.43 -2.88 12.53
N LEU A 350 -25.04 -4.15 12.41
CA LEU A 350 -24.46 -4.92 13.52
C LEU A 350 -23.14 -4.32 14.02
N LYS A 351 -22.32 -3.79 13.11
CA LYS A 351 -21.04 -3.15 13.44
C LYS A 351 -21.24 -1.73 13.95
N LEU A 352 -22.13 -0.96 13.34
CA LEU A 352 -22.46 0.41 13.78
C LEU A 352 -23.19 0.43 15.13
N SER A 353 -23.84 -0.67 15.50
CA SER A 353 -24.57 -0.84 16.76
C SER A 353 -23.91 -1.85 17.68
N SER A 354 -22.61 -2.13 17.51
CA SER A 354 -21.89 -3.13 18.31
C SER A 354 -21.84 -2.80 19.80
N SER A 355 -21.91 -1.51 20.13
CA SER A 355 -21.95 -1.00 21.51
C SER A 355 -23.08 0.03 21.69
N PRO A 356 -23.71 0.09 22.89
CA PRO A 356 -24.62 1.17 23.24
C PRO A 356 -23.98 2.56 23.11
N ARG A 357 -22.65 2.66 23.32
CA ARG A 357 -21.91 3.92 23.17
C ARG A 357 -21.87 4.36 21.71
N ASP A 358 -21.53 3.45 20.80
CA ASP A 358 -21.41 3.73 19.37
C ASP A 358 -22.76 4.10 18.77
N THR A 359 -23.78 3.32 19.14
CA THR A 359 -25.19 3.61 18.81
C THR A 359 -25.58 5.02 19.25
N ARG A 360 -25.18 5.43 20.46
CA ARG A 360 -25.49 6.77 20.99
C ARG A 360 -24.75 7.88 20.24
N ILE A 361 -23.47 7.68 19.91
CA ILE A 361 -22.68 8.65 19.15
C ILE A 361 -23.30 8.86 17.77
N LEU A 362 -23.56 7.78 17.03
CA LEU A 362 -24.17 7.87 15.70
C LEU A 362 -25.55 8.53 15.74
N ASN A 363 -26.40 8.15 16.70
CA ASN A 363 -27.73 8.78 16.86
C ASN A 363 -27.64 10.27 17.20
N LEU A 364 -26.66 10.67 18.03
CA LEU A 364 -26.44 12.09 18.32
C LEU A 364 -26.00 12.86 17.07
N THR A 365 -25.10 12.28 16.27
CA THR A 365 -24.67 12.87 14.99
C THR A 365 -25.83 13.03 14.02
N MET A 366 -26.68 12.00 13.85
CA MET A 366 -27.86 12.12 12.98
C MET A 366 -28.82 13.21 13.45
N LYS A 367 -29.03 13.36 14.76
CA LYS A 367 -29.84 14.46 15.32
C LYS A 367 -29.23 15.83 15.06
N ASN A 368 -27.91 15.96 15.19
CA ASN A 368 -27.21 17.20 14.87
C ASN A 368 -27.35 17.55 13.38
N PHE A 369 -27.28 16.55 12.49
CA PHE A 369 -27.50 16.75 11.06
C PHE A 369 -28.92 17.19 10.73
N VAL A 370 -29.94 16.59 11.34
CA VAL A 370 -31.32 17.07 11.22
C VAL A 370 -31.43 18.56 11.59
N LEU A 371 -30.86 18.97 12.73
CA LEU A 371 -30.87 20.38 13.14
C LEU A 371 -30.13 21.30 12.15
N LYS A 372 -28.99 20.84 11.60
CA LYS A 372 -28.22 21.58 10.59
C LYS A 372 -29.00 21.71 9.29
N ASN A 373 -29.70 20.66 8.86
CA ASN A 373 -30.53 20.65 7.66
C ASN A 373 -31.74 21.56 7.80
N GLU A 374 -32.44 21.54 8.94
CA GLU A 374 -33.56 22.44 9.23
C GLU A 374 -33.16 23.91 9.12
N ARG A 375 -31.97 24.26 9.63
CA ARG A 375 -31.41 25.62 9.47
C ARG A 375 -31.09 25.94 8.01
N GLY A 376 -30.52 24.99 7.27
CA GLY A 376 -30.24 25.13 5.84
C GLY A 376 -31.51 25.37 5.01
N LEU A 377 -32.59 24.64 5.31
CA LEU A 377 -33.90 24.79 4.65
C LEU A 377 -34.54 26.14 4.94
N ALA A 378 -34.46 26.63 6.19
CA ALA A 378 -35.01 27.93 6.57
C ALA A 378 -34.30 29.11 5.88
N GLY A 379 -33.04 28.93 5.45
CA GLY A 379 -32.27 29.95 4.76
C GLY A 379 -32.73 30.25 3.33
N GLY A 380 -33.40 29.31 2.66
CA GLY A 380 -33.86 29.41 1.26
C GLY A 380 -32.71 29.52 0.25
N GLY A 381 -32.55 28.56 -0.66
CA GLY A 381 -31.48 28.61 -1.66
C GLY A 381 -31.48 27.47 -2.66
N ALA A 382 -30.53 27.48 -3.60
CA ALA A 382 -30.43 26.46 -4.66
C ALA A 382 -30.19 25.04 -4.11
N SER A 383 -29.66 24.90 -2.90
CA SER A 383 -29.33 23.61 -2.27
C SER A 383 -30.45 23.03 -1.40
N THR A 384 -31.66 23.59 -1.42
CA THR A 384 -32.79 23.12 -0.60
C THR A 384 -33.04 21.61 -0.77
N PHE A 385 -32.94 21.08 -1.98
CA PHE A 385 -33.11 19.65 -2.27
C PHE A 385 -32.11 18.75 -1.50
N LEU A 386 -30.83 19.15 -1.43
CA LEU A 386 -29.80 18.37 -0.72
C LEU A 386 -30.08 18.30 0.79
N TYR A 387 -30.57 19.40 1.38
CA TYR A 387 -30.95 19.41 2.78
C TYR A 387 -32.18 18.53 3.06
N GLU A 388 -33.18 18.53 2.18
CA GLU A 388 -34.35 17.64 2.30
C GLU A 388 -33.96 16.16 2.24
N GLU A 389 -33.09 15.82 1.30
CA GLU A 389 -32.64 14.45 1.11
C GLU A 389 -31.75 13.98 2.28
N ALA A 390 -30.81 14.81 2.72
CA ALA A 390 -30.00 14.52 3.90
C ALA A 390 -30.85 14.34 5.15
N ASP A 391 -31.84 15.22 5.36
CA ASP A 391 -32.76 15.15 6.50
C ASP A 391 -33.58 13.86 6.52
N LYS A 392 -34.12 13.48 5.35
CA LYS A 392 -34.82 12.20 5.16
C LYS A 392 -33.95 11.01 5.58
N TYR A 393 -32.71 10.94 5.11
CA TYR A 393 -31.82 9.83 5.46
C TYR A 393 -31.39 9.84 6.94
N CYS A 394 -31.09 11.01 7.52
CA CYS A 394 -30.76 11.13 8.94
C CYS A 394 -31.90 10.65 9.85
N LYS A 395 -33.15 11.02 9.53
CA LYS A 395 -34.35 10.57 10.25
C LYS A 395 -34.54 9.07 10.13
N GLU A 396 -34.33 8.52 8.94
CA GLU A 396 -34.43 7.08 8.70
C GLU A 396 -33.38 6.28 9.50
N ILE A 397 -32.12 6.72 9.51
CA ILE A 397 -31.05 6.09 10.31
C ILE A 397 -31.39 6.16 11.80
N SER A 398 -31.79 7.33 12.30
CA SER A 398 -32.20 7.52 13.71
C SER A 398 -33.35 6.59 14.12
N ARG A 399 -34.34 6.42 13.23
CA ARG A 399 -35.46 5.50 13.42
C ARG A 399 -34.98 4.05 13.50
N ARG A 400 -34.06 3.63 12.64
CA ARG A 400 -33.50 2.27 12.63
C ARG A 400 -32.69 1.97 13.90
N LEU A 401 -31.84 2.91 14.33
CA LEU A 401 -31.10 2.81 15.59
C LEU A 401 -32.04 2.68 16.81
N SER A 402 -33.16 3.40 16.81
CA SER A 402 -34.13 3.35 17.91
C SER A 402 -34.90 2.03 17.97
N ARG A 403 -35.16 1.38 16.81
CA ARG A 403 -35.86 0.08 16.74
C ARG A 403 -34.97 -1.10 17.14
N GLY A 404 -33.66 -1.03 16.86
CA GLY A 404 -32.69 -2.10 17.20
C GLY A 404 -32.58 -2.40 18.70
N ASN A 405 -32.85 -1.41 19.57
CA ASN A 405 -32.85 -1.58 21.02
C ASN A 405 -34.15 -2.22 21.59
N GLY A 406 -35.18 -2.43 20.77
CA GLY A 406 -36.48 -2.96 21.21
C GLY A 406 -36.56 -4.48 21.32
N PHE A 407 -35.73 -5.23 20.56
CA PHE A 407 -35.87 -6.69 20.48
C PHE A 407 -35.29 -7.43 21.69
N LEU A 408 -34.36 -6.82 22.45
CA LEU A 408 -33.78 -7.41 23.65
C LEU A 408 -34.62 -7.21 24.93
N LYS A 409 -35.67 -6.38 24.91
CA LYS A 409 -36.56 -6.17 26.07
C LYS A 409 -37.88 -6.96 26.02
N GLY A 410 -38.15 -7.68 24.92
CA GLY A 410 -39.45 -8.29 24.65
C GLY A 410 -39.66 -9.75 25.08
N CYS A 411 -38.67 -10.44 25.66
CA CYS A 411 -38.81 -11.85 26.07
C CYS A 411 -39.03 -12.08 27.57
N GLY A 412 -39.23 -11.03 28.38
CA GLY A 412 -39.24 -11.13 29.84
C GLY A 412 -40.60 -11.20 30.54
N ALA A 413 -41.74 -11.20 29.83
CA ALA A 413 -43.05 -11.15 30.50
C ALA A 413 -44.15 -11.90 29.73
N MET A 414 -44.05 -13.23 29.68
CA MET A 414 -45.24 -14.08 29.52
C MET A 414 -45.73 -14.43 30.92
N ILE A 415 -46.67 -13.63 31.43
CA ILE A 415 -47.42 -13.93 32.66
C ILE A 415 -48.36 -15.10 32.35
N LEU A 416 -48.06 -16.27 32.90
CA LEU A 416 -48.96 -17.42 32.94
C LEU A 416 -50.10 -17.14 33.92
N VAL A 417 -51.26 -16.73 33.41
CA VAL A 417 -52.52 -16.75 34.18
C VAL A 417 -53.14 -18.13 33.98
N ALA A 418 -52.95 -19.04 34.94
CA ALA A 418 -53.69 -20.29 35.00
C ALA A 418 -55.07 -20.02 35.63
N VAL A 419 -56.12 -20.05 34.81
CA VAL A 419 -57.51 -19.99 35.26
C VAL A 419 -57.91 -21.38 35.76
N VAL A 420 -58.16 -21.47 37.06
CA VAL A 420 -58.87 -22.60 37.69
C VAL A 420 -60.34 -22.52 37.31
N THR A 421 -60.90 -23.59 36.75
CA THR A 421 -62.33 -23.86 36.86
C THR A 421 -62.56 -25.32 37.23
N ALA A 422 -63.14 -25.51 38.42
CA ALA A 422 -63.68 -26.76 38.88
C ALA A 422 -65.14 -26.85 38.44
N ALA A 423 -65.57 -28.04 37.98
CA ALA A 423 -66.94 -28.51 38.15
C ALA A 423 -66.96 -30.04 38.08
N SER A 424 -67.73 -30.60 38.99
CA SER A 424 -67.67 -31.94 39.58
C SER A 424 -68.80 -32.86 39.07
N VAL A 425 -68.84 -34.10 39.61
CA VAL A 425 -70.00 -35.04 39.71
C VAL A 425 -70.18 -35.95 38.47
N VAL A 426 -70.24 -37.30 38.48
CA VAL A 426 -70.42 -38.34 39.53
C VAL A 426 -70.43 -39.77 38.89
N LEU A 427 -70.18 -40.83 39.70
CA LEU A 427 -70.54 -42.27 39.57
C LEU A 427 -69.95 -43.07 38.38
N SER A 428 -69.58 -44.35 38.43
CA SER A 428 -69.33 -45.37 39.46
C SER A 428 -68.75 -46.62 38.75
N SER A 429 -67.97 -47.42 39.50
CA SER A 429 -67.79 -48.88 39.41
C SER A 429 -67.42 -49.59 38.08
N SER A 430 -66.23 -50.20 38.05
CA SER A 430 -65.98 -51.66 37.81
C SER A 430 -64.46 -51.90 37.84
N LEU A 431 -63.91 -52.50 38.90
CA LEU A 431 -63.60 -53.95 39.03
C LEU A 431 -62.53 -54.45 38.03
N LEU A 432 -61.38 -54.82 38.62
CA LEU A 432 -60.48 -55.94 38.30
C LEU A 432 -60.22 -56.27 36.82
N ASP A 433 -58.98 -56.04 36.37
CA ASP A 433 -57.95 -57.10 36.30
C ASP A 433 -56.53 -56.49 36.29
#